data_AF-A0A358U5B8-F1
#
_entry.id   AF-A0A358U5B8-F1
#
_cell.length_a   1.000
_cell.length_b   1.000
_cell.length_c   1.000
_cell.angle_alpha   90.00
_cell.angle_beta   90.00
_cell.angle_gamma   90.00
#
_symmetry.space_group_name_H-M   'P 1'
#
loop_
_entity.id
_entity.type
_entity.pdbx_description
1 polymer ?
#
loop_
_entity_poly.entity_id
_entity_poly.type
_entity_poly.pdbx_seq_one_letter_code
_entity_poly.pdbx_strand_id
1 'polypeptide(L)'
;MAKESGKFSPVAMITSPPVFIPLPYNITSKTCRNMARNWQSTRNKSQQSEHGTIINSMFTGRILEEKVINQYRGIIPQITGSAWITGTHQFFIQDKDPYPQGFEII
;
A
#
# COMPACT_ATOMS: atom_id res chain seq x y z
N MET A 1 23.62 -2.39 1.14
CA MET A 1 23.77 -3.86 1.09
C MET A 1 22.41 -4.44 0.75
N ALA A 2 22.21 -4.89 -0.49
CA ALA A 2 20.94 -5.46 -0.93
C ALA A 2 20.84 -6.89 -0.38
N LYS A 3 19.83 -7.15 0.45
CA LYS A 3 19.51 -8.51 0.92
C LYS A 3 19.04 -9.33 -0.27
N GLU A 4 19.60 -10.53 -0.43
CA GLU A 4 19.23 -11.50 -1.44
C GLU A 4 17.73 -11.83 -1.37
N SER A 5 17.14 -11.94 -2.57
CA SER A 5 15.72 -12.09 -2.85
C SER A 5 15.18 -13.45 -2.39
N GLY A 6 14.63 -13.49 -1.18
CA GLY A 6 13.57 -14.46 -0.85
C GLY A 6 12.39 -14.27 -1.81
N LYS A 7 11.64 -15.35 -2.07
CA LYS A 7 10.50 -15.43 -3.00
C LYS A 7 9.71 -14.12 -3.08
N PHE A 8 9.98 -13.36 -4.14
CA PHE A 8 9.39 -12.06 -4.39
C PHE A 8 8.07 -12.23 -5.14
N SER A 9 6.98 -11.72 -4.58
CA SER A 9 5.72 -11.60 -5.31
C SER A 9 5.57 -10.14 -5.75
N PRO A 10 5.91 -9.78 -7.00
CA PRO A 10 5.65 -8.44 -7.51
C PRO A 10 4.14 -8.21 -7.55
N VAL A 11 3.69 -7.12 -6.94
CA VAL A 11 2.26 -6.80 -6.88
C VAL A 11 1.99 -5.42 -7.48
N ALA A 12 1.08 -5.37 -8.45
CA ALA A 12 0.45 -4.15 -8.94
C ALA A 12 -1.06 -4.16 -8.59
N MET A 13 -1.67 -2.98 -8.49
CA MET A 13 -3.13 -2.84 -8.42
C MET A 13 -3.54 -1.66 -9.32
N ILE A 14 -4.64 -1.87 -10.04
CA ILE A 14 -5.29 -0.88 -10.88
C ILE A 14 -6.46 -0.32 -10.05
N THR A 15 -6.54 1.01 -9.92
CA THR A 15 -7.67 1.69 -9.24
C THR A 15 -8.71 2.17 -10.24
N SER A 16 -9.80 2.76 -9.75
CA SER A 16 -10.76 3.50 -10.58
C SER A 16 -10.60 5.00 -10.28
N PRO A 17 -10.39 5.88 -11.28
CA PRO A 17 -10.13 5.61 -12.71
C PRO A 17 -8.84 4.77 -12.92
N PRO A 18 -8.66 4.12 -14.09
CA PRO A 18 -7.59 3.14 -14.34
C PRO A 18 -6.20 3.82 -14.41
N VAL A 19 -5.69 4.21 -13.25
CA VAL A 19 -4.34 4.75 -13.10
C VAL A 19 -3.45 3.63 -12.58
N PHE A 20 -2.41 3.32 -13.35
CA PHE A 20 -1.34 2.45 -12.88
C PHE A 20 -0.45 3.26 -11.95
N ILE A 21 -0.46 2.92 -10.66
CA ILE A 21 0.30 3.67 -9.68
C ILE A 21 1.44 2.81 -9.13
N PRO A 22 2.71 3.14 -9.45
CA PRO A 22 3.87 2.40 -8.97
C PRO A 22 4.21 2.70 -7.49
N LEU A 23 3.44 3.57 -6.84
CA LEU A 23 3.69 4.13 -5.50
C LEU A 23 3.00 3.35 -4.36
N PRO A 24 3.47 3.54 -3.10
CA PRO A 24 3.24 2.61 -1.98
C PRO A 24 1.82 2.51 -1.43
N TYR A 25 0.95 3.49 -1.71
CA TYR A 25 -0.38 3.55 -1.09
C TYR A 25 -1.21 2.30 -1.44
N ASN A 26 -0.97 1.73 -2.63
CA ASN A 26 -1.74 0.60 -3.13
C ASN A 26 -1.17 -0.77 -2.69
N ILE A 27 0.13 -0.83 -2.41
CA ILE A 27 0.75 -2.04 -1.83
C ILE A 27 0.35 -2.19 -0.37
N THR A 28 0.28 -1.10 0.40
CA THR A 28 -0.01 -1.15 1.84
C THR A 28 -1.35 -1.86 2.12
N SER A 29 -2.44 -1.46 1.46
CA SER A 29 -3.75 -2.08 1.63
C SER A 29 -3.80 -3.52 1.12
N LYS A 30 -3.07 -3.84 0.03
CA LYS A 30 -3.00 -5.19 -0.54
C LYS A 30 -2.17 -6.15 0.33
N THR A 31 -1.09 -5.66 0.94
CA THR A 31 -0.31 -6.34 1.95
C THR A 31 -1.17 -6.66 3.17
N CYS A 32 -1.95 -5.70 3.68
CA CYS A 32 -2.94 -5.97 4.75
C CYS A 32 -3.93 -7.07 4.37
N ARG A 33 -4.50 -7.02 3.17
CA ARG A 33 -5.45 -8.03 2.67
C ARG A 33 -4.81 -9.42 2.58
N ASN A 34 -3.58 -9.50 2.08
CA ASN A 34 -2.85 -10.77 1.95
C ASN A 34 -2.50 -11.34 3.33
N MET A 35 -2.04 -10.51 4.26
CA MET A 35 -1.78 -10.93 5.65
C MET A 35 -3.05 -11.44 6.32
N ALA A 36 -4.19 -10.74 6.14
CA ALA A 36 -5.46 -11.17 6.71
C ALA A 36 -5.91 -12.53 6.13
N ARG A 37 -5.75 -12.76 4.82
CA ARG A 37 -6.05 -14.05 4.18
C ARG A 37 -5.16 -15.18 4.68
N ASN A 38 -3.85 -14.94 4.79
CA ASN A 38 -2.90 -15.94 5.29
C ASN A 38 -3.12 -16.25 6.78
N TRP A 39 -3.47 -15.24 7.57
CA TRP A 39 -3.84 -15.43 8.96
C TRP A 39 -5.14 -16.24 9.10
N GLN A 40 -6.13 -16.03 8.23
CA GLN A 40 -7.36 -16.84 8.24
C GLN A 40 -7.09 -18.33 8.03
N SER A 41 -6.09 -18.70 7.21
CA SER A 41 -5.73 -20.11 6.98
C SER A 41 -4.83 -20.70 8.06
N THR A 42 -3.87 -19.94 8.60
CA THR A 42 -2.84 -20.47 9.52
C THR A 42 -3.06 -20.12 10.99
N ARG A 43 -3.78 -19.04 11.31
CA ARG A 43 -3.97 -18.46 12.66
C ARG A 43 -2.66 -18.20 13.40
N ASN A 44 -1.56 -17.96 12.69
CA ASN A 44 -0.27 -17.68 13.27
C ASN A 44 -0.07 -16.16 13.47
N LYS A 45 0.28 -15.75 14.69
CA LYS A 45 0.51 -14.35 15.08
C LYS A 45 1.90 -13.83 14.76
N SER A 46 2.92 -14.69 14.64
CA SER A 46 4.32 -14.28 14.43
C SER A 46 4.69 -14.09 12.95
N GLN A 47 3.71 -14.03 12.06
CA GLN A 47 3.97 -13.99 10.63
C GLN A 47 4.49 -12.61 10.20
N GLN A 48 5.71 -12.59 9.68
CA GLN A 48 6.25 -11.47 8.91
C GLN A 48 6.00 -11.71 7.42
N SER A 49 5.68 -10.64 6.69
CA SER A 49 5.43 -10.70 5.25
C SER A 49 6.23 -9.60 4.56
N GLU A 50 6.94 -9.96 3.50
CA GLU A 50 7.66 -9.01 2.66
C GLU A 50 6.91 -8.89 1.33
N HIS A 51 6.68 -7.65 0.89
CA HIS A 51 5.99 -7.36 -0.35
C HIS A 51 6.76 -6.30 -1.11
N GLY A 52 7.01 -6.55 -2.38
CA GLY A 52 7.59 -5.53 -3.23
C GLY A 52 6.75 -5.16 -4.43
N THR A 53 7.19 -4.04 -4.97
CA THR A 53 6.55 -3.35 -6.08
C THR A 53 7.25 -3.69 -7.38
N ILE A 54 6.60 -3.41 -8.51
CA ILE A 54 7.22 -3.55 -9.83
C ILE A 54 8.44 -2.63 -10.05
N ILE A 55 8.57 -1.58 -9.24
CA ILE A 55 9.71 -0.64 -9.27
C ILE A 55 10.77 -0.96 -8.20
N ASN A 56 10.85 -2.21 -7.75
CA ASN A 56 11.83 -2.71 -6.78
C ASN A 56 11.83 -2.02 -5.39
N SER A 57 10.76 -1.28 -5.04
CA SER A 57 10.54 -0.85 -3.66
C SER A 57 10.05 -2.02 -2.79
N MET A 58 10.43 -2.04 -1.50
CA MET A 58 10.13 -3.11 -0.54
C MET A 58 9.33 -2.58 0.66
N PHE A 59 8.34 -3.36 1.09
CA PHE A 59 7.52 -3.14 2.28
C PHE A 59 7.55 -4.37 3.16
N THR A 60 7.66 -4.15 4.48
CA THR A 60 7.60 -5.22 5.46
C THR A 60 6.34 -5.07 6.30
N GLY A 61 5.57 -6.15 6.40
CA GLY A 61 4.36 -6.25 7.20
C GLY A 61 4.56 -7.21 8.35
N ARG A 62 4.01 -6.89 9.53
CA ARG A 62 3.91 -7.82 10.67
C ARG A 62 2.54 -7.71 11.32
N ILE A 63 2.07 -8.81 11.90
CA ILE A 63 0.84 -8.82 12.69
C ILE A 63 1.18 -8.35 14.10
N LEU A 64 0.50 -7.30 14.59
CA LEU A 64 0.66 -6.82 15.96
C LEU A 64 -0.22 -7.60 16.93
N GLU A 65 -1.52 -7.66 16.63
CA GLU A 65 -2.49 -8.37 17.44
C GLU A 65 -3.71 -8.82 16.63
N GLU A 66 -4.49 -9.73 17.21
CA GLU A 66 -5.80 -10.11 16.71
C GLU A 66 -6.86 -9.26 17.41
N LYS A 67 -7.84 -8.78 16.65
CA LYS A 67 -8.95 -8.01 17.19
C LYS A 67 -10.27 -8.63 16.76
N VAL A 68 -11.19 -8.71 17.70
CA VAL A 68 -12.58 -9.11 17.44
C VAL A 68 -13.45 -7.87 17.57
N ILE A 69 -14.20 -7.58 16.51
CA ILE A 69 -15.20 -6.50 16.47
C ILE A 69 -16.54 -7.16 16.19
N ASN A 70 -17.39 -7.23 17.22
CA ASN A 70 -18.65 -7.99 17.20
C ASN A 70 -18.42 -9.43 16.72
N GLN A 71 -19.03 -9.82 15.60
CA GLN A 71 -18.88 -11.15 14.99
C GLN A 71 -17.66 -11.29 14.06
N TYR A 72 -16.92 -10.21 13.80
CA TYR A 72 -15.80 -10.21 12.86
C TYR A 72 -14.48 -10.37 13.61
N ARG A 73 -13.73 -11.43 13.29
CA ARG A 73 -12.34 -11.57 13.71
C ARG A 73 -11.40 -11.04 12.64
N GLY A 74 -10.42 -10.26 13.05
CA GLY A 74 -9.41 -9.69 12.17
C GLY A 74 -8.07 -9.54 12.87
N ILE A 75 -7.15 -8.92 12.14
CA ILE A 75 -5.81 -8.62 12.60
C ILE A 75 -5.58 -7.11 12.56
N ILE A 76 -4.67 -6.64 13.41
CA ILE A 76 -4.09 -5.30 13.32
C ILE A 76 -2.70 -5.46 12.69
N PRO A 77 -2.56 -5.18 11.38
CA PRO A 77 -1.26 -5.23 10.71
C PRO A 77 -0.49 -3.92 10.90
N GLN A 78 0.82 -4.04 11.05
CA GLN A 78 1.76 -2.93 10.90
C GLN A 78 2.50 -3.08 9.58
N ILE A 79 2.61 -2.00 8.82
CA ILE A 79 3.38 -1.94 7.58
C ILE A 79 4.48 -0.89 7.73
N THR A 80 5.69 -1.27 7.32
CA THR A 80 6.88 -0.42 7.33
C THR A 80 7.36 -0.23 5.90
N GLY A 81 7.68 1.01 5.57
CA GLY A 81 8.27 1.41 4.30
C GLY A 81 8.97 2.76 4.43
N SER A 82 9.51 3.26 3.32
CA SER A 82 10.25 4.52 3.26
C SER A 82 9.55 5.51 2.35
N ALA A 83 9.66 6.80 2.69
CA ALA A 83 9.21 7.92 1.88
C ALA A 83 10.28 9.01 1.89
N TRP A 84 10.31 9.82 0.83
CA TRP A 84 11.30 10.87 0.63
C TRP A 84 10.60 12.19 0.33
N ILE A 85 11.19 13.29 0.79
CA ILE A 85 10.74 14.64 0.44
C ILE A 85 11.03 14.86 -1.04
N THR A 86 10.00 15.07 -1.86
CA THR A 86 10.14 15.32 -3.30
C THR A 86 10.13 16.79 -3.66
N GLY A 87 9.61 17.65 -2.78
CA GLY A 87 9.51 19.09 -3.00
C GLY A 87 8.55 19.75 -2.02
N THR A 88 8.53 21.08 -2.05
CA THR A 88 7.50 21.90 -1.39
C THR A 88 6.73 22.64 -2.47
N HIS A 89 5.40 22.55 -2.46
CA HIS A 89 4.55 23.10 -3.50
C HIS A 89 3.61 24.16 -2.93
N GLN A 90 3.47 25.29 -3.64
CA GLN A 90 2.45 26.29 -3.40
C GLN A 90 1.55 26.36 -4.64
N PHE A 91 0.27 26.09 -4.45
CA PHE A 91 -0.72 26.10 -5.53
C PHE A 91 -1.54 27.39 -5.45
N PHE A 92 -1.80 27.99 -6.61
CA PHE A 92 -2.62 29.18 -6.75
C PHE A 92 -3.75 28.89 -7.75
N ILE A 93 -4.97 29.30 -7.41
CA ILE A 93 -6.14 29.20 -8.28
C ILE A 93 -6.62 30.63 -8.52
N GLN A 94 -6.80 31.00 -9.79
CA GLN A 94 -7.29 32.33 -10.18
C GLN A 94 -8.77 32.27 -10.54
N ASP A 95 -9.54 33.29 -10.15
CA ASP A 95 -10.98 33.36 -10.41
C ASP A 95 -11.35 33.35 -11.90
N LYS A 96 -10.43 33.79 -12.77
CA LYS A 96 -10.61 33.85 -14.23
C LYS A 96 -10.09 32.61 -14.96
N ASP A 97 -9.56 31.63 -14.24
CA ASP A 97 -9.11 30.39 -14.84
C ASP A 97 -10.33 29.64 -15.41
N PRO A 98 -10.36 29.29 -16.71
CA PRO A 98 -11.43 28.48 -17.28
C PRO A 98 -11.47 27.04 -16.75
N TYR A 99 -10.39 26.54 -16.14
CA TYR A 99 -10.27 25.17 -15.64
C TYR A 99 -9.72 25.08 -14.19
N PRO A 100 -10.37 25.74 -13.21
CA PRO A 100 -9.84 25.83 -11.84
C PRO A 100 -9.84 24.48 -11.10
N GLN A 101 -10.60 23.49 -11.60
CA GLN A 101 -10.68 22.13 -11.06
C GLN A 101 -9.82 21.13 -11.86
N GLY A 102 -9.09 21.58 -12.88
CA GLY A 102 -8.39 20.71 -13.82
C GLY A 102 -9.33 20.04 -14.84
N PHE A 103 -8.75 19.25 -15.73
CA PHE A 103 -9.45 18.45 -16.72
C PHE A 103 -8.69 17.13 -16.94
N GLU A 104 -9.39 16.10 -17.41
CA GLU A 104 -8.82 14.81 -17.78
C GLU A 104 -9.10 14.56 -19.27
N ILE A 105 -8.14 13.98 -19.98
CA ILE A 105 -8.31 13.51 -21.36
C ILE A 105 -8.57 12.02 -21.26
N ILE A 106 -9.78 11.61 -21.68
CA ILE A 106 -10.27 10.22 -21.62
C ILE A 106 -10.04 9.55 -22.97
#